data_AF-A0A1I1VJV2-F1
#
_entry.id   AF-A0A1I1VJV2-F1
#
_cell.length_a   1.000
_cell.length_b   1.000
_cell.length_c   1.000
_cell.angle_alpha   90.00
_cell.angle_beta   90.00
_cell.angle_gamma   90.00
#
_symmetry.space_group_name_H-M   'P 1'
#
loop_
_entity.id
_entity.type
_entity.pdbx_description
1 polymer ?
#
loop_
_entity_poly.entity_id
_entity_poly.type
_entity_poly.pdbx_seq_one_letter_code
_entity_poly.pdbx_strand_id
1 'polypeptide(L)'
;MPTRAIFSILSLLVACGSQDSDSTTTNAEEPSVAELAACDEHDLEVIPFMGPAFDDNGALLAPLPVPHIVATTAGWHTPENRDAVVSHNTPPMMDVFTHDGLLGASFAYSEACGSGRTVTLWRDEAARKKFVFGEVHSAAIRNGLKYTSGWETTHWTESTATEPPSWDAVKVRLATVRRE
;
A
#
# COMPACT_ATOMS: atom_id res chain seq x y z
N MET A 1 41.46 -8.73 73.57
CA MET A 1 42.53 -9.64 73.15
C MET A 1 42.78 -10.63 74.28
N PRO A 2 42.83 -11.94 74.05
CA PRO A 2 42.48 -12.66 72.80
C PRO A 2 40.95 -12.59 72.57
N THR A 3 40.12 -13.55 72.16
CA THR A 3 40.22 -15.02 71.93
C THR A 3 39.15 -15.41 70.89
N ARG A 4 39.00 -16.69 70.54
CA ARG A 4 37.90 -17.22 69.71
C ARG A 4 37.38 -18.53 70.28
N ALA A 5 36.07 -18.77 70.11
CA ALA A 5 35.51 -20.10 69.91
C ALA A 5 34.79 -20.07 68.55
N ILE A 6 34.86 -21.15 67.78
CA ILE A 6 34.33 -21.23 66.41
C ILE A 6 33.18 -22.24 66.41
N PHE A 7 32.05 -21.87 65.84
CA PHE A 7 31.03 -22.82 65.40
C PHE A 7 30.62 -22.50 63.96
N SER A 8 30.99 -23.39 63.05
CA SER A 8 30.54 -23.35 61.66
C SER A 8 29.18 -24.01 61.56
N ILE A 9 28.21 -23.33 60.93
CA ILE A 9 27.05 -24.00 60.34
C ILE A 9 27.03 -23.64 58.86
N LEU A 10 27.30 -24.65 58.03
CA LEU A 10 27.30 -24.57 56.57
C LEU A 10 25.89 -24.87 56.06
N SER A 11 25.06 -23.84 55.91
CA SER A 11 23.72 -23.98 55.33
C SER A 11 23.76 -23.66 53.83
N LEU A 12 23.92 -24.70 53.02
CA LEU A 12 23.68 -24.66 51.57
C LEU A 12 22.18 -24.42 51.33
N LEU A 13 21.81 -23.24 50.84
CA LEU A 13 20.52 -23.01 50.19
C LEU A 13 20.76 -22.53 48.76
N VAL A 14 20.10 -23.22 47.83
CA VAL A 14 20.34 -23.16 46.40
C VAL A 14 20.00 -21.80 45.83
N ALA A 15 20.95 -21.20 45.12
CA ALA A 15 20.69 -20.06 44.25
C ALA A 15 20.04 -20.55 42.94
N CYS A 16 18.71 -20.67 42.94
CA CYS A 16 17.91 -20.71 41.72
C CYS A 16 17.05 -19.44 41.69
N GLY A 17 17.62 -18.36 41.15
CA GLY A 17 16.82 -17.24 40.69
C GLY A 17 16.09 -17.65 39.42
N SER A 18 14.91 -18.26 39.55
CA SER A 18 13.95 -18.37 38.46
C SER A 18 13.45 -16.97 38.13
N GLN A 19 14.24 -16.26 37.34
CA GLN A 19 13.84 -15.01 36.73
C GLN A 19 12.88 -15.36 35.61
N ASP A 20 11.59 -15.51 35.96
CA ASP A 20 10.48 -15.82 35.05
C ASP A 20 10.35 -14.71 34.00
N SER A 21 11.22 -14.83 33.02
CA SER A 21 11.34 -13.98 31.85
C SER A 21 10.31 -14.50 30.87
N ASP A 22 9.03 -14.29 31.21
CA ASP A 22 7.89 -14.52 30.33
C ASP A 22 7.89 -13.45 29.23
N SER A 23 8.96 -13.45 28.45
CA SER A 23 9.04 -12.88 27.12
C SER A 23 8.28 -13.79 26.17
N THR A 24 6.97 -13.94 26.43
CA THR A 24 5.99 -14.24 25.39
C THR A 24 6.03 -13.06 24.41
N THR A 25 7.01 -13.10 23.51
CA THR A 25 7.06 -12.23 22.34
C THR A 25 5.88 -12.65 21.47
N THR A 26 4.76 -11.96 21.66
CA THR A 26 3.66 -11.96 20.71
C THR A 26 4.22 -11.41 19.40
N ASN A 27 4.68 -12.30 18.53
CA ASN A 27 4.91 -11.99 17.13
C ASN A 27 3.54 -11.60 16.57
N ALA A 28 3.24 -10.29 16.57
CA ALA A 28 2.07 -9.77 15.90
C ALA A 28 2.23 -10.11 14.42
N GLU A 29 1.35 -10.98 13.92
CA GLU A 29 1.32 -11.38 12.52
C GLU A 29 1.00 -10.13 11.67
N GLU A 30 1.75 -9.91 10.59
CA GLU A 30 1.50 -8.76 9.73
C GLU A 30 0.11 -8.93 9.07
N PRO A 31 -0.76 -7.90 9.11
CA PRO A 31 -2.14 -8.04 8.68
C PRO A 31 -2.21 -8.37 7.19
N SER A 32 -3.04 -9.35 6.84
CA SER A 32 -3.20 -9.75 5.44
C SER A 32 -3.81 -8.61 4.61
N VAL A 33 -3.55 -8.63 3.30
CA VAL A 33 -4.19 -7.72 2.34
C VAL A 33 -5.73 -7.81 2.40
N ALA A 34 -6.30 -8.94 2.83
CA ALA A 34 -7.74 -9.09 3.02
C ALA A 34 -8.26 -8.31 4.25
N GLU A 35 -7.49 -8.26 5.34
CA GLU A 35 -7.83 -7.51 6.57
C GLU A 35 -7.59 -6.01 6.38
N LEU A 36 -6.45 -5.62 5.79
CA LEU A 36 -6.14 -4.24 5.42
C LEU A 36 -7.23 -3.64 4.52
N ALA A 37 -7.69 -4.40 3.53
CA ALA A 37 -8.75 -3.98 2.61
C ALA A 37 -10.18 -4.17 3.14
N ALA A 38 -10.36 -4.57 4.41
CA ALA A 38 -11.64 -4.59 5.10
C ALA A 38 -11.90 -3.32 5.95
N CYS A 39 -10.93 -2.40 6.03
CA CYS A 39 -11.08 -1.10 6.69
C CYS A 39 -12.08 -0.20 5.94
N ASP A 40 -12.90 0.55 6.69
CA ASP A 40 -13.90 1.47 6.16
C ASP A 40 -13.30 2.85 5.87
N GLU A 41 -12.96 3.09 4.60
CA GLU A 41 -12.37 4.32 4.06
C GLU A 41 -13.43 5.45 3.96
N HIS A 42 -14.11 5.73 5.06
CA HIS A 42 -15.15 6.76 5.20
C HIS A 42 -14.61 8.20 5.00
N ASP A 43 -13.30 8.37 5.08
CA ASP A 43 -12.52 9.59 4.88
C ASP A 43 -11.73 9.58 3.55
N LEU A 44 -12.12 8.76 2.57
CA LEU A 44 -11.41 8.63 1.28
C LEU A 44 -11.39 9.95 0.49
N GLU A 45 -10.32 10.72 0.62
CA GLU A 45 -10.10 11.94 -0.15
C GLU A 45 -9.62 11.58 -1.56
N VAL A 46 -10.36 12.05 -2.57
CA VAL A 46 -10.13 11.76 -3.99
C VAL A 46 -9.53 12.96 -4.70
N ILE A 47 -8.36 12.78 -5.31
CA ILE A 47 -7.80 13.68 -6.31
C ILE A 47 -8.50 13.38 -7.64
N PRO A 48 -9.14 14.38 -8.30
CA PRO A 48 -9.78 14.19 -9.60
C PRO A 48 -8.84 13.60 -10.68
N PHE A 49 -9.42 13.08 -11.75
CA PHE A 49 -8.62 12.58 -12.87
C PHE A 49 -7.82 13.72 -13.52
N MET A 50 -6.56 13.47 -13.80
CA MET A 50 -5.68 14.38 -14.54
C MET A 50 -5.08 13.64 -15.75
N GLY A 51 -4.71 14.36 -16.80
CA GLY A 51 -4.01 13.80 -17.96
C GLY A 51 -4.72 14.08 -19.31
N PRO A 52 -4.21 13.53 -20.42
CA PRO A 52 -4.58 13.97 -21.78
C PRO A 52 -6.06 13.88 -22.18
N ALA A 53 -6.89 13.11 -21.47
CA ALA A 53 -8.33 13.01 -21.71
C ALA A 53 -9.20 13.91 -20.80
N PHE A 54 -8.61 14.64 -19.86
CA PHE A 54 -9.32 15.35 -18.78
C PHE A 54 -9.00 16.86 -18.75
N ASP A 55 -9.94 17.66 -18.24
CA ASP A 55 -9.75 19.10 -17.98
C ASP A 55 -9.17 19.37 -16.58
N ASP A 56 -8.92 20.64 -16.26
CA ASP A 56 -8.37 21.08 -14.96
C ASP A 56 -9.29 20.77 -13.74
N ASN A 57 -10.55 20.38 -13.99
CA ASN A 57 -11.52 19.97 -12.96
C ASN A 57 -11.65 18.44 -12.85
N GLY A 58 -10.99 17.68 -13.75
CA GLY A 58 -11.10 16.23 -13.88
C GLY A 58 -12.36 15.73 -14.59
N ALA A 59 -13.02 16.58 -15.37
CA ALA A 59 -14.07 16.17 -16.31
C ALA A 59 -13.45 15.68 -17.63
N LEU A 60 -14.10 14.74 -18.33
CA LEU A 60 -13.64 14.28 -19.64
C LEU A 60 -13.77 15.38 -20.71
N LEU A 61 -12.70 15.59 -21.49
CA LEU A 61 -12.70 16.43 -22.69
C LEU A 61 -13.47 15.79 -23.85
N ALA A 62 -13.49 14.45 -23.90
CA ALA A 62 -14.25 13.63 -24.82
C ALA A 62 -14.43 12.22 -24.23
N PRO A 63 -15.44 11.44 -24.67
CA PRO A 63 -15.60 10.05 -24.23
C PRO A 63 -14.32 9.23 -24.46
N LEU A 64 -13.94 8.40 -23.49
CA LEU A 64 -12.73 7.57 -23.56
C LEU A 64 -12.78 6.62 -24.77
N PRO A 65 -11.63 6.37 -25.43
CA PRO A 65 -11.55 5.39 -26.52
C PRO A 65 -11.90 3.98 -26.00
N VAL A 66 -12.51 3.17 -26.87
CA VAL A 66 -12.72 1.74 -26.63
C VAL A 66 -12.08 0.90 -27.74
N PRO A 67 -11.33 -0.17 -27.40
CA PRO A 67 -10.93 -0.56 -26.05
C PRO A 67 -9.87 0.38 -25.44
N HIS A 68 -9.78 0.40 -24.12
CA HIS A 68 -8.67 0.98 -23.35
C HIS A 68 -8.32 0.05 -22.17
N ILE A 69 -7.17 0.27 -21.51
CA ILE A 69 -6.80 -0.48 -20.30
C ILE A 69 -7.04 0.38 -19.07
N VAL A 70 -7.79 -0.15 -18.10
CA VAL A 70 -7.79 0.38 -16.73
C VAL A 70 -6.80 -0.44 -15.91
N ALA A 71 -5.99 0.23 -15.09
CA ALA A 71 -5.17 -0.40 -14.08
C ALA A 71 -5.30 0.32 -12.74
N THR A 72 -5.37 -0.44 -11.66
CA THR A 72 -5.56 0.06 -10.30
C THR A 72 -4.64 -0.63 -9.31
N THR A 73 -4.25 0.11 -8.28
CA THR A 73 -3.41 -0.34 -7.18
C THR A 73 -3.98 0.21 -5.87
N ALA A 74 -3.87 -0.58 -4.81
CA ALA A 74 -4.03 -0.13 -3.43
C ALA A 74 -2.82 -0.57 -2.61
N GLY A 75 -2.43 0.24 -1.63
CA GLY A 75 -1.38 -0.08 -0.67
C GLY A 75 -1.68 0.57 0.67
N TRP A 76 -1.20 -0.05 1.75
CA TRP A 76 -1.47 0.40 3.13
C TRP A 76 -0.16 0.63 3.87
N HIS A 77 -0.15 1.58 4.80
CA HIS A 77 1.02 1.92 5.61
C HIS A 77 0.65 2.02 7.09
N THR A 78 1.62 1.76 7.96
CA THR A 78 1.48 2.07 9.39
C THR A 78 1.59 3.59 9.61
N PRO A 79 1.08 4.15 10.71
CA PRO A 79 1.18 5.58 11.00
C PRO A 79 2.62 6.12 10.98
N GLU A 80 3.58 5.32 11.44
CA GLU A 80 5.01 5.66 11.51
C GLU A 80 5.66 5.77 10.12
N ASN A 81 5.11 5.09 9.12
CA ASN A 81 5.64 5.04 7.76
C ASN A 81 5.02 6.07 6.81
N ARG A 82 4.05 6.89 7.24
CA ARG A 82 3.31 7.88 6.40
C ARG A 82 4.25 8.69 5.48
N ASP A 83 5.18 9.44 6.06
CA ASP A 83 6.06 10.35 5.32
C ASP A 83 7.02 9.59 4.40
N ALA A 84 7.44 8.39 4.81
CA ALA A 84 8.28 7.51 3.99
C ALA A 84 7.51 6.98 2.77
N VAL A 85 6.24 6.61 2.92
CA VAL A 85 5.36 6.18 1.81
C VAL A 85 5.02 7.34 0.88
N VAL A 86 4.73 8.53 1.39
CA VAL A 86 4.52 9.73 0.56
C VAL A 86 5.77 10.04 -0.25
N SER A 87 6.95 10.05 0.37
CA SER A 87 8.24 10.27 -0.31
C SER A 87 8.57 9.15 -1.32
N HIS A 88 8.15 7.92 -1.05
CA HIS A 88 8.37 6.77 -1.92
C HIS A 88 7.44 6.75 -3.15
N ASN A 89 6.18 7.13 -2.97
CA ASN A 89 5.16 7.11 -4.03
C ASN A 89 5.16 8.38 -4.90
N THR A 90 5.66 9.51 -4.40
CA THR A 90 5.70 10.77 -5.18
C THR A 90 6.42 10.62 -6.53
N PRO A 91 7.60 9.99 -6.65
CA PRO A 91 8.27 9.82 -7.95
C PRO A 91 7.43 9.07 -9.01
N PRO A 92 6.89 7.84 -8.79
CA PRO A 92 6.04 7.20 -9.79
C PRO A 92 4.69 7.92 -10.01
N MET A 93 4.13 8.59 -9.00
CA MET A 93 2.92 9.40 -9.16
C MET A 93 3.13 10.60 -10.11
N MET A 94 4.33 11.18 -10.15
CA MET A 94 4.67 12.24 -11.10
C MET A 94 5.14 11.68 -12.46
N ASP A 95 5.91 10.59 -12.46
CA ASP A 95 6.42 9.94 -13.67
C ASP A 95 5.31 9.49 -14.62
N VAL A 96 4.19 8.97 -14.08
CA VAL A 96 3.08 8.43 -14.90
C VAL A 96 2.59 9.39 -15.97
N PHE A 97 2.53 10.69 -15.67
CA PHE A 97 2.06 11.75 -16.58
C PHE A 97 3.02 12.04 -17.75
N THR A 98 4.23 11.47 -17.74
CA THR A 98 5.22 11.61 -18.82
C THR A 98 5.13 10.52 -19.89
N HIS A 99 4.34 9.46 -19.68
CA HIS A 99 4.29 8.31 -20.58
C HIS A 99 3.27 8.46 -21.71
N ASP A 100 3.75 8.31 -22.95
CA ASP A 100 2.89 8.13 -24.12
C ASP A 100 1.87 7.00 -23.89
N GLY A 101 0.62 7.28 -24.25
CA GLY A 101 -0.50 6.35 -24.11
C GLY A 101 -1.22 6.43 -22.76
N LEU A 102 -0.81 7.27 -21.81
CA LEU A 102 -1.68 7.65 -20.69
C LEU A 102 -2.89 8.45 -21.23
N LEU A 103 -4.09 8.07 -20.80
CA LEU A 103 -5.33 8.84 -21.00
C LEU A 103 -5.62 9.70 -19.77
N GLY A 104 -5.42 9.15 -18.57
CA GLY A 104 -5.39 9.90 -17.33
C GLY A 104 -5.17 9.03 -16.09
N ALA A 105 -4.96 9.69 -14.95
CA ALA A 105 -4.76 9.06 -13.65
C ALA A 105 -5.53 9.81 -12.55
N SER A 106 -6.06 9.07 -11.58
CA SER A 106 -6.67 9.60 -10.35
C SER A 106 -6.09 8.85 -9.15
N PHE A 107 -5.95 9.55 -8.03
CA PHE A 107 -5.39 9.03 -6.79
C PHE A 107 -6.38 9.29 -5.65
N ALA A 108 -6.35 8.45 -4.62
CA ALA A 108 -7.12 8.68 -3.41
C ALA A 108 -6.37 8.18 -2.18
N TYR A 109 -6.68 8.70 -0.99
CA TYR A 109 -6.12 8.23 0.26
C TYR A 109 -7.14 8.26 1.40
N SER A 110 -6.97 7.40 2.39
CA SER A 110 -7.69 7.41 3.67
C SER A 110 -6.64 7.48 4.78
N GLU A 111 -6.74 8.48 5.65
CA GLU A 111 -5.87 8.61 6.81
C GLU A 111 -6.30 7.63 7.92
N ALA A 112 -7.61 7.39 8.07
CA ALA A 112 -8.16 6.43 9.01
C ALA A 112 -7.73 4.98 8.73
N CYS A 113 -7.59 4.60 7.45
CA CYS A 113 -7.15 3.27 7.03
C CYS A 113 -5.66 3.21 6.64
N GLY A 114 -4.92 4.33 6.69
CA GLY A 114 -3.54 4.41 6.21
C GLY A 114 -3.37 3.95 4.76
N SER A 115 -4.39 4.16 3.91
CA SER A 115 -4.44 3.59 2.56
C SER A 115 -4.13 4.64 1.49
N GLY A 116 -3.44 4.21 0.44
CA GLY A 116 -3.23 4.95 -0.79
C GLY A 116 -3.72 4.13 -1.98
N ARG A 117 -4.51 4.75 -2.86
CA ARG A 117 -5.11 4.13 -4.04
C ARG A 117 -4.76 4.87 -5.32
N THR A 118 -4.76 4.16 -6.43
CA THR A 118 -4.48 4.69 -7.76
C THR A 118 -5.40 4.04 -8.79
N VAL A 119 -5.89 4.84 -9.75
CA VAL A 119 -6.49 4.39 -11.00
C VAL A 119 -5.77 5.07 -12.15
N THR A 120 -5.38 4.31 -13.16
CA THR A 120 -4.75 4.81 -14.39
C THR A 120 -5.46 4.23 -15.61
N LEU A 121 -5.59 5.05 -16.64
CA LEU A 121 -6.30 4.76 -17.88
C LEU A 121 -5.29 4.87 -19.02
N TRP A 122 -5.17 3.82 -19.83
CA TRP A 122 -4.16 3.72 -20.89
C TRP A 122 -4.79 3.36 -22.23
N ARG A 123 -4.28 3.97 -23.30
CA ARG A 123 -4.63 3.65 -24.70
C ARG A 123 -4.52 2.15 -25.00
N ASP A 124 -3.49 1.51 -24.48
CA ASP A 124 -3.17 0.11 -24.76
C ASP A 124 -2.27 -0.52 -23.67
N GLU A 125 -2.17 -1.84 -23.69
CA GLU A 125 -1.41 -2.63 -22.71
C GLU A 125 0.11 -2.51 -22.87
N ALA A 126 0.61 -2.07 -24.04
CA ALA A 126 2.04 -1.81 -24.22
C ALA A 126 2.45 -0.47 -23.57
N ALA A 127 1.60 0.56 -23.68
CA ALA A 127 1.75 1.82 -22.96
C ALA A 127 1.77 1.61 -21.44
N ARG A 128 0.78 0.87 -20.89
CA ARG A 128 0.77 0.51 -19.46
C ARG A 128 2.04 -0.24 -19.06
N LYS A 129 2.45 -1.27 -19.81
CA LYS A 129 3.68 -2.04 -19.52
C LYS A 129 4.93 -1.18 -19.57
N LYS A 130 5.00 -0.17 -20.46
CA LYS A 130 6.14 0.76 -20.57
C LYS A 130 6.31 1.62 -19.32
N PHE A 131 5.21 2.08 -18.71
CA PHE A 131 5.26 2.72 -17.38
C PHE A 131 5.61 1.71 -16.29
N VAL A 132 4.88 0.58 -16.22
CA VAL A 132 5.01 -0.39 -15.12
C VAL A 132 6.43 -0.97 -15.00
N PHE A 133 7.09 -1.23 -16.13
CA PHE A 133 8.49 -1.70 -16.22
C PHE A 133 9.49 -0.56 -16.51
N GLY A 134 9.04 0.70 -16.46
CA GLY A 134 9.90 1.88 -16.56
C GLY A 134 10.82 2.01 -15.35
N GLU A 135 11.88 2.81 -15.46
CA GLU A 135 12.94 2.90 -14.44
C GLU A 135 12.40 3.36 -13.07
N VAL A 136 11.60 4.43 -13.05
CA VAL A 136 11.05 5.03 -11.83
C VAL A 136 10.08 4.08 -11.13
N HIS A 137 9.08 3.56 -11.84
CA HIS A 137 8.11 2.63 -11.26
C HIS A 137 8.75 1.30 -10.83
N SER A 138 9.73 0.79 -11.60
CA SER A 138 10.50 -0.39 -11.19
C SER A 138 11.36 -0.13 -9.96
N ALA A 139 11.88 1.09 -9.77
CA ALA A 139 12.59 1.49 -8.55
C ALA A 139 11.65 1.61 -7.34
N ALA A 140 10.39 2.02 -7.56
CA ALA A 140 9.35 1.97 -6.55
C ALA A 140 9.05 0.51 -6.13
N ILE A 141 8.66 -0.36 -7.07
CA ILE A 141 8.33 -1.78 -6.82
C ILE A 141 9.43 -2.50 -6.02
N ARG A 142 10.71 -2.27 -6.32
CA ARG A 142 11.84 -2.89 -5.60
C ARG A 142 11.95 -2.51 -4.11
N ASN A 143 11.30 -1.44 -3.66
CA ASN A 143 11.41 -0.93 -2.29
C ASN A 143 10.05 -0.77 -1.57
N GLY A 144 8.90 -0.92 -2.24
CA GLY A 144 7.57 -0.64 -1.67
C GLY A 144 7.28 -1.37 -0.35
N LEU A 145 7.56 -2.68 -0.30
CA LEU A 145 7.38 -3.54 0.88
C LEU A 145 8.25 -3.15 2.10
N LYS A 146 9.15 -2.17 1.98
CA LYS A 146 9.88 -1.60 3.12
C LYS A 146 9.03 -0.57 3.89
N TYR A 147 8.01 -0.01 3.24
CA TYR A 147 7.23 1.12 3.75
C TYR A 147 5.72 0.80 3.84
N THR A 148 5.21 -0.13 3.04
CA THR A 148 3.81 -0.59 3.08
C THR A 148 3.65 -1.89 3.87
N SER A 149 2.57 -2.00 4.64
CA SER A 149 2.12 -3.24 5.31
C SER A 149 1.48 -4.23 4.35
N GLY A 150 1.07 -3.78 3.16
CA GLY A 150 0.49 -4.61 2.13
C GLY A 150 0.23 -3.82 0.85
N TRP A 151 -0.01 -4.54 -0.25
CA TRP A 151 -0.40 -3.95 -1.53
C TRP A 151 -1.17 -4.97 -2.39
N GLU A 152 -2.03 -4.46 -3.28
CA GLU A 152 -2.71 -5.22 -4.32
C GLU A 152 -2.80 -4.40 -5.61
N THR A 153 -2.80 -5.07 -6.76
CA THR A 153 -2.95 -4.39 -8.06
C THR A 153 -3.68 -5.29 -9.04
N THR A 154 -4.46 -4.70 -9.94
CA THR A 154 -5.07 -5.41 -11.07
C THR A 154 -5.28 -4.48 -12.26
N HIS A 155 -5.58 -5.06 -13.42
CA HIS A 155 -5.85 -4.35 -14.66
C HIS A 155 -6.85 -5.13 -15.50
N TRP A 156 -7.54 -4.44 -16.41
CA TRP A 156 -8.44 -5.05 -17.37
C TRP A 156 -8.57 -4.18 -18.63
N THR A 157 -8.91 -4.82 -19.75
CA THR A 157 -9.33 -4.12 -20.96
C THR A 157 -10.80 -3.71 -20.79
N GLU A 158 -11.05 -2.42 -20.67
CA GLU A 158 -12.38 -1.88 -20.85
C GLU A 158 -12.71 -1.83 -22.35
N SER A 159 -13.91 -2.26 -22.72
CA SER A 159 -14.32 -2.49 -24.11
C SER A 159 -15.70 -1.91 -24.46
N THR A 160 -16.41 -1.36 -23.47
CA THR A 160 -17.79 -0.87 -23.62
C THR A 160 -18.03 0.47 -22.92
N ALA A 161 -17.39 0.73 -21.78
CA ALA A 161 -17.51 2.01 -21.09
C ALA A 161 -16.57 3.07 -21.71
N THR A 162 -17.12 4.25 -21.96
CA THR A 162 -16.39 5.45 -22.43
C THR A 162 -16.17 6.47 -21.30
N GLU A 163 -16.40 6.06 -20.06
CA GLU A 163 -16.29 6.86 -18.83
C GLU A 163 -15.32 6.17 -17.86
N PRO A 164 -14.61 6.91 -16.99
CA PRO A 164 -13.77 6.30 -15.96
C PRO A 164 -14.61 5.49 -14.96
N PRO A 165 -14.11 4.36 -14.42
CA PRO A 165 -14.81 3.62 -13.38
C PRO A 165 -14.82 4.38 -12.06
N SER A 166 -15.88 4.20 -11.27
CA SER A 166 -15.94 4.75 -9.91
C SER A 166 -14.98 4.02 -8.96
N TRP A 167 -14.58 4.70 -7.87
CA TRP A 167 -13.75 4.10 -6.82
C TRP A 167 -14.40 2.86 -6.18
N ASP A 168 -15.72 2.77 -6.11
CA ASP A 168 -16.41 1.56 -5.63
C ASP A 168 -16.33 0.41 -6.64
N ALA A 169 -16.47 0.67 -7.94
CA ALA A 169 -16.26 -0.36 -8.97
C ALA A 169 -14.82 -0.88 -8.96
N VAL A 170 -13.85 0.01 -8.72
CA VAL A 170 -12.43 -0.30 -8.53
C VAL A 170 -12.17 -1.16 -7.28
N LYS A 171 -12.74 -0.78 -6.12
CA LYS A 171 -12.67 -1.58 -4.88
C LYS A 171 -13.30 -2.97 -5.06
N VAL A 172 -14.45 -3.07 -5.74
CA VAL A 172 -15.11 -4.34 -6.07
C VAL A 172 -14.26 -5.19 -7.02
N ARG A 173 -13.57 -4.59 -7.99
CA ARG A 173 -12.66 -5.30 -8.91
C ARG A 173 -11.47 -5.90 -8.17
N LEU A 174 -10.79 -5.13 -7.31
CA LEU A 174 -9.70 -5.61 -6.46
C LEU A 174 -10.17 -6.73 -5.51
N ALA A 175 -11.28 -6.51 -4.79
CA ALA A 175 -11.86 -7.51 -3.89
C ALA A 175 -12.35 -8.78 -4.60
N THR A 176 -12.53 -8.76 -5.93
CA THR A 176 -12.83 -9.95 -6.73
C THR A 176 -11.58 -10.75 -7.05
N VAL A 177 -10.53 -10.10 -7.53
CA VAL A 177 -9.23 -10.73 -7.84
C VAL A 177 -8.58 -11.32 -6.58
N ARG A 178 -8.83 -10.74 -5.39
CA ARG A 178 -8.38 -11.27 -4.09
C ARG A 178 -9.06 -12.59 -3.67
N ARG A 179 -9.99 -13.14 -4.46
CA ARG A 179 -10.71 -14.40 -4.20
C ARG A 179 -10.52 -15.45 -5.29
N GLU A 180 -9.64 -15.20 -6.26
CA GLU A 180 -9.29 -16.07 -7.39
C GLU A 180 -8.02 -16.88 -7.09
#